data_AF-A0A844DAF4-F1
#
_entry.id   AF-A0A844DAF4-F1
#
_cell.length_a   1.000
_cell.length_b   1.000
_cell.length_c   1.000
_cell.angle_alpha   90.00
_cell.angle_beta   90.00
_cell.angle_gamma   90.00
#
_symmetry.space_group_name_H-M   'P 1'
#
loop_
_entity.id
_entity.type
_entity.pdbx_description
1 polymer ?
#
loop_
_entity_poly.entity_id
_entity_poly.type
_entity_poly.pdbx_seq_one_letter_code
_entity_poly.pdbx_strand_id
1 'polypeptide(L)'
;MKVIGLSLAAAVVWSSAVTAYAQQQEQAISAAETPPAIDTVSVTAKRFHMEPIEFTDYEYAYRISNGDVVNFSRRVLHFYVTIKGQPPVEIFPTAPDQFVTKGGAKLVFTENGDALNIDHYEAIQGASGLPVATVQETPK
;
A
#
# COMPACT_ATOMS: atom_id res chain seq x y z
N MET A 1 -29.42 -55.50 -3.88
CA MET A 1 -29.30 -56.90 -3.44
C MET A 1 -27.82 -57.28 -3.41
N LYS A 2 -27.36 -57.93 -2.32
CA LYS A 2 -26.04 -58.56 -2.03
C LYS A 2 -24.87 -57.56 -1.89
N VAL A 3 -24.44 -57.09 -0.71
CA VAL A 3 -23.93 -57.69 0.56
C VAL A 3 -22.68 -58.57 0.45
N ILE A 4 -21.81 -58.42 1.47
CA ILE A 4 -20.73 -59.29 2.00
C ILE A 4 -19.32 -58.74 1.66
N GLY A 5 -18.38 -58.54 2.60
CA GLY A 5 -18.38 -58.89 4.02
C GLY A 5 -17.11 -58.41 4.72
N LEU A 6 -17.26 -58.21 6.04
CA LEU A 6 -16.29 -57.84 7.05
C LEU A 6 -15.57 -59.09 7.58
N SER A 7 -14.25 -59.04 7.82
CA SER A 7 -13.43 -59.89 8.75
C SER A 7 -11.97 -59.42 8.60
N LEU A 8 -11.24 -58.80 9.53
CA LEU A 8 -10.89 -59.03 10.94
C LEU A 8 -9.98 -60.26 11.20
N ALA A 9 -8.66 -60.02 11.32
CA ALA A 9 -7.66 -60.76 12.13
C ALA A 9 -6.30 -60.02 12.01
N ALA A 10 -5.86 -59.19 12.97
CA ALA A 10 -5.18 -59.53 14.23
C ALA A 10 -3.78 -60.16 14.05
N ALA A 11 -2.74 -59.34 14.23
CA ALA A 11 -1.44 -59.78 14.76
C ALA A 11 -0.75 -58.61 15.46
N VAL A 12 -0.84 -58.62 16.79
CA VAL A 12 -0.06 -57.79 17.71
C VAL A 12 1.32 -58.40 17.84
N VAL A 13 2.38 -57.61 17.64
CA VAL A 13 3.71 -57.89 18.18
C VAL A 13 4.07 -56.75 19.12
N TRP A 14 4.33 -57.12 20.37
CA TRP A 14 4.70 -56.25 21.47
C TRP A 14 6.16 -55.78 21.39
N SER A 15 6.35 -54.50 21.73
CA SER A 15 7.33 -53.92 22.66
C SER A 15 8.76 -54.50 22.69
N SER A 16 9.83 -53.70 22.70
CA SER A 16 10.11 -52.68 23.71
C SER A 16 11.41 -51.92 23.42
N ALA A 17 11.55 -50.78 24.11
CA ALA A 17 12.79 -50.16 24.61
C ALA A 17 13.66 -49.38 23.61
N VAL A 18 13.68 -48.03 23.63
CA VAL A 18 14.34 -47.09 24.59
C VAL A 18 15.72 -46.66 24.08
N THR A 19 15.78 -45.35 23.78
CA THR A 19 16.90 -44.42 24.06
C THR A 19 18.18 -44.64 23.26
N ALA A 20 18.33 -43.99 22.11
CA ALA A 20 18.82 -42.61 21.93
C ALA A 20 20.35 -42.51 21.76
N TYR A 21 20.72 -41.42 21.10
CA TYR A 21 22.06 -40.84 20.93
C TYR A 21 23.01 -41.56 19.96
N ALA A 22 23.03 -40.96 18.76
CA ALA A 22 24.21 -40.54 18.05
C ALA A 22 25.05 -41.59 17.31
N GLN A 23 25.57 -41.09 16.17
CA GLN A 23 26.47 -41.70 15.20
C GLN A 23 25.72 -42.53 14.14
N GLN A 24 25.72 -42.17 12.85
CA GLN A 24 26.79 -41.50 12.14
C GLN A 24 26.27 -40.89 10.82
N GLN A 25 26.75 -39.68 10.54
CA GLN A 25 26.89 -39.07 9.20
C GLN A 25 27.40 -40.11 8.19
N GLU A 26 27.13 -40.02 6.89
CA GLU A 26 27.77 -39.01 6.03
C GLU A 26 27.31 -39.14 4.56
N GLN A 27 27.11 -37.97 3.93
CA GLN A 27 27.24 -37.60 2.50
C GLN A 27 26.41 -38.25 1.38
N ALA A 28 25.52 -37.42 0.82
CA ALA A 28 25.65 -37.02 -0.58
C ALA A 28 25.20 -35.56 -0.76
N ILE A 29 26.16 -34.69 -1.04
CA ILE A 29 25.95 -33.30 -1.43
C ILE A 29 25.56 -33.33 -2.91
N SER A 30 24.31 -33.04 -3.28
CA SER A 30 23.99 -32.53 -4.61
C SER A 30 22.55 -32.04 -4.70
N ALA A 31 22.35 -30.76 -4.41
CA ALA A 31 21.40 -29.89 -5.09
C ALA A 31 21.62 -28.50 -4.49
N ALA A 32 22.28 -27.63 -5.24
CA ALA A 32 22.11 -26.21 -5.03
C ALA A 32 20.63 -25.93 -5.29
N GLU A 33 19.82 -25.82 -4.23
CA GLU A 33 18.54 -25.14 -4.30
C GLU A 33 18.84 -23.67 -4.57
N THR A 34 18.95 -23.34 -5.86
CA THR A 34 18.76 -21.99 -6.36
C THR A 34 17.44 -21.51 -5.76
N PRO A 35 17.42 -20.45 -4.93
CA PRO A 35 16.17 -19.84 -4.50
C PRO A 35 15.35 -19.57 -5.76
N PRO A 36 14.05 -19.92 -5.81
CA PRO A 36 13.24 -19.61 -6.98
C PRO A 36 13.40 -18.11 -7.25
N ALA A 37 13.85 -17.79 -8.46
CA ALA A 37 14.01 -16.42 -8.92
C ALA A 37 12.71 -15.69 -8.59
N ILE A 38 12.80 -14.71 -7.69
CA ILE A 38 11.65 -13.89 -7.33
C ILE A 38 11.31 -13.11 -8.59
N ASP A 39 10.23 -13.54 -9.26
CA ASP A 39 9.72 -12.94 -10.48
C ASP A 39 9.33 -11.50 -10.14
N THR A 40 10.26 -10.60 -10.39
CA THR A 40 10.16 -9.21 -9.95
C THR A 40 9.26 -8.52 -10.97
N VAL A 41 7.98 -8.43 -10.63
CA VAL A 41 7.00 -7.70 -11.44
C VAL A 41 7.36 -6.21 -11.40
N SER A 42 8.00 -5.71 -12.46
CA SER A 42 8.25 -4.29 -12.61
C SER A 42 6.94 -3.58 -12.95
N VAL A 43 6.32 -2.93 -11.96
CA VAL A 43 5.16 -2.07 -12.21
C VAL A 43 5.65 -0.73 -12.74
N THR A 44 5.54 -0.51 -14.05
CA THR A 44 5.75 0.81 -14.65
C THR A 44 4.57 1.71 -14.28
N ALA A 45 4.73 2.53 -13.25
CA ALA A 45 3.71 3.50 -12.85
C ALA A 45 3.53 4.55 -13.97
N LYS A 46 2.34 4.54 -14.61
CA LYS A 46 1.95 5.60 -15.55
C LYS A 46 1.75 6.89 -14.74
N ARG A 47 2.64 7.87 -14.94
CA ARG A 47 2.49 9.18 -14.34
C ARG A 47 1.44 9.96 -15.12
N PHE A 48 0.43 10.45 -14.41
CA PHE A 48 -0.53 11.40 -14.94
C PHE A 48 0.02 12.81 -14.72
N HIS A 49 -0.15 13.68 -15.71
CA HIS A 49 0.21 15.09 -15.62
C HIS A 49 -1.06 15.91 -15.77
N MET A 50 -1.21 16.91 -14.92
CA MET A 50 -2.32 17.86 -14.94
C MET A 50 -1.76 19.25 -15.12
N GLU A 51 -2.34 20.00 -16.04
CA GLU A 51 -2.00 21.40 -16.24
C GLU A 51 -2.56 22.26 -15.10
N PRO A 52 -1.87 23.34 -14.69
CA PRO A 52 -2.33 24.19 -13.59
C PRO A 52 -3.71 24.83 -13.81
N ILE A 53 -4.17 24.93 -15.07
CA ILE A 53 -5.50 25.46 -15.40
C ILE A 53 -6.60 24.44 -15.10
N GLU A 54 -6.35 23.15 -15.29
CA GLU A 54 -7.31 22.06 -15.02
C GLU A 54 -7.58 21.92 -13.53
N PHE A 55 -6.61 22.29 -12.68
CA PHE A 55 -6.79 22.27 -11.23
C PHE A 55 -7.76 23.35 -10.71
N THR A 56 -8.06 24.38 -11.50
CA THR A 56 -8.92 25.50 -11.08
C THR A 56 -10.31 25.03 -10.67
N ASP A 57 -10.80 23.95 -11.29
CA ASP A 57 -12.11 23.34 -10.98
C ASP A 57 -12.14 22.64 -9.61
N TYR A 58 -10.98 22.45 -8.97
CA TYR A 58 -10.84 21.81 -7.66
C TYR A 58 -10.33 22.79 -6.59
N GLU A 59 -10.02 24.04 -6.93
CA GLU A 59 -9.42 25.05 -6.05
C GLU A 59 -10.48 25.68 -5.10
N TYR A 60 -11.17 24.83 -4.34
CA TYR A 60 -12.23 25.20 -3.41
C TYR A 60 -11.99 24.70 -1.99
N ALA A 61 -12.85 25.15 -1.07
CA ALA A 61 -12.92 24.63 0.29
C ALA A 61 -14.10 23.66 0.41
N TYR A 62 -13.79 22.42 0.81
CA TYR A 62 -14.76 21.35 0.96
C TYR A 62 -15.00 21.08 2.44
N ARG A 63 -16.27 20.97 2.83
CA ARG A 63 -16.64 20.45 4.14
C ARG A 63 -16.82 18.95 4.02
N ILE A 64 -16.01 18.21 4.76
CA ILE A 64 -16.08 16.75 4.81
C ILE A 64 -17.01 16.29 5.93
N SER A 65 -17.46 15.04 5.85
CA SER A 65 -18.50 14.47 6.73
C SER A 65 -18.12 14.46 8.22
N ASN A 66 -16.82 14.50 8.54
CA ASN A 66 -16.32 14.60 9.92
C ASN A 66 -16.42 16.03 10.49
N GLY A 67 -16.86 17.01 9.70
CA GLY A 67 -17.00 18.42 10.08
C GLY A 67 -15.78 19.29 9.80
N ASP A 68 -14.66 18.70 9.38
CA ASP A 68 -13.47 19.46 9.01
C ASP A 68 -13.66 20.18 7.67
N VAL A 69 -12.86 21.24 7.49
CA VAL A 69 -12.79 21.98 6.23
C VAL A 69 -11.42 21.76 5.62
N VAL A 70 -11.43 21.25 4.38
CA VAL A 70 -10.24 20.98 3.59
C VAL A 70 -10.19 21.99 2.45
N ASN A 71 -9.08 22.72 2.35
CA ASN A 71 -8.84 23.71 1.32
C ASN A 71 -7.83 23.19 0.30
N PHE A 72 -8.19 23.28 -0.97
CA PHE A 72 -7.29 22.99 -2.08
C PHE A 72 -6.73 24.30 -2.63
N SER A 73 -5.43 24.31 -2.91
CA SER A 73 -4.74 25.50 -3.40
C SER A 73 -3.58 25.11 -4.28
N ARG A 74 -3.22 25.97 -5.22
CA ARG A 74 -2.02 25.79 -6.03
C ARG A 74 -0.96 26.84 -5.71
N ARG A 75 0.30 26.47 -5.86
CA ARG A 75 1.43 27.39 -5.89
C ARG A 75 2.35 27.04 -7.04
N VAL A 76 2.40 27.92 -8.03
CA VAL A 76 3.22 27.74 -9.24
C VAL A 76 2.83 26.44 -9.97
N LEU A 77 3.62 25.37 -9.82
CA LEU A 77 3.39 24.05 -10.46
C LEU A 77 3.02 22.94 -9.46
N HIS A 78 2.76 23.30 -8.19
CA HIS A 78 2.45 22.35 -7.14
C HIS A 78 1.04 22.55 -6.61
N PHE A 79 0.38 21.44 -6.29
CA PHE A 79 -0.95 21.41 -5.72
C PHE A 79 -0.87 21.03 -4.25
N TYR A 80 -1.72 21.65 -3.44
CA TYR A 80 -1.73 21.44 -2.01
C TYR A 80 -3.14 21.24 -1.48
N VAL A 81 -3.22 20.39 -0.47
CA VAL A 81 -4.39 20.20 0.37
C VAL A 81 -4.06 20.71 1.78
N THR A 82 -4.97 21.47 2.38
CA THR A 82 -4.79 22.04 3.72
C THR A 82 -6.00 21.73 4.57
N ILE A 83 -5.82 21.02 5.67
CA ILE A 83 -6.85 20.89 6.70
C ILE A 83 -6.77 22.13 7.58
N LYS A 84 -7.92 22.73 7.93
CA LYS A 84 -7.96 23.92 8.79
C LYS A 84 -7.15 23.71 10.09
N GLY A 85 -6.12 24.53 10.30
CA GLY A 85 -5.25 24.45 11.48
C GLY A 85 -4.04 23.52 11.32
N GLN A 86 -3.87 22.88 10.17
CA GLN A 86 -2.72 22.04 9.83
C GLN A 86 -1.87 22.68 8.73
N PRO A 87 -0.57 22.38 8.65
CA PRO A 87 0.26 22.78 7.51
C PRO A 87 -0.22 22.16 6.18
N PRO A 88 0.03 22.84 5.04
CA PRO A 88 -0.33 22.35 3.72
C PRO A 88 0.48 21.11 3.34
N VAL A 89 -0.19 20.15 2.73
CA VAL A 89 0.39 18.90 2.22
C VAL A 89 0.34 18.90 0.72
N GLU A 90 1.44 18.57 0.08
CA GLU A 90 1.52 18.46 -1.38
C GLU A 90 0.71 17.26 -1.89
N ILE A 91 0.01 17.47 -3.00
CA ILE A 91 -0.81 16.45 -3.67
C ILE A 91 -0.38 16.31 -5.13
N PHE A 92 -0.50 15.10 -5.65
CA PHE A 92 -0.07 14.72 -6.98
C PHE A 92 -1.27 14.15 -7.75
N PRO A 93 -1.53 14.62 -8.98
CA PRO A 93 -2.65 14.13 -9.77
C PRO A 93 -2.35 12.71 -10.27
N THR A 94 -3.30 11.81 -10.12
CA THR A 94 -3.23 10.42 -10.61
C THR A 94 -4.24 10.15 -11.72
N ALA A 95 -5.31 10.95 -11.78
CA ALA A 95 -6.31 10.98 -12.85
C ALA A 95 -6.92 12.41 -12.93
N PRO A 96 -7.79 12.72 -13.90
CA PRO A 96 -8.41 14.05 -14.01
C PRO A 96 -9.13 14.50 -12.73
N ASP A 97 -9.80 13.57 -12.05
CA ASP A 97 -10.62 13.79 -10.86
C ASP A 97 -9.99 13.19 -9.58
N GLN A 98 -8.72 12.78 -9.64
CA GLN A 98 -8.09 12.03 -8.57
C GLN A 98 -6.67 12.50 -8.26
N PHE A 99 -6.40 12.62 -6.96
CA PHE A 99 -5.10 13.01 -6.43
C PHE A 99 -4.67 12.09 -5.31
N VAL A 100 -3.37 12.03 -5.08
CA VAL A 100 -2.76 11.36 -3.93
C VAL A 100 -1.90 12.35 -3.16
N THR A 101 -2.00 12.37 -1.83
CA THR A 101 -1.11 13.18 -1.01
C THR A 101 0.27 12.53 -0.91
N LYS A 102 1.29 13.32 -0.55
CA LYS A 102 2.61 12.77 -0.18
C LYS A 102 2.53 11.67 0.91
N GLY A 103 1.53 11.74 1.78
CA GLY A 103 1.27 10.73 2.82
C GLY A 103 0.53 9.48 2.32
N GLY A 104 0.03 9.46 1.09
CA GLY A 104 -0.72 8.34 0.51
C GLY A 104 -2.24 8.41 0.67
N ALA A 105 -2.78 9.52 1.17
CA ALA A 105 -4.23 9.73 1.19
C ALA A 105 -4.75 9.92 -0.23
N LYS A 106 -5.88 9.30 -0.57
CA LYS A 106 -6.48 9.37 -1.90
C LYS A 106 -7.65 10.35 -1.87
N LEU A 107 -7.65 11.27 -2.82
CA LEU A 107 -8.61 12.35 -2.94
C LEU A 107 -9.33 12.14 -4.26
N VAL A 108 -10.65 11.93 -4.21
CA VAL A 108 -11.48 11.70 -5.40
C VAL A 108 -12.55 12.78 -5.44
N PHE A 109 -12.49 13.61 -6.46
CA PHE A 109 -13.49 14.60 -6.73
C PHE A 109 -14.64 13.95 -7.50
N THR A 110 -15.86 14.19 -7.05
CA THR A 110 -17.08 13.70 -7.69
C THR A 110 -17.96 14.87 -8.06
N GLU A 111 -19.03 14.62 -8.83
CA GLU A 111 -19.97 15.67 -9.23
C GLU A 111 -19.27 16.85 -9.93
N ASN A 112 -18.30 16.55 -10.81
CA ASN A 112 -17.49 17.55 -11.52
C ASN A 112 -16.70 18.52 -10.62
N GLY A 113 -16.34 18.08 -9.41
CA GLY A 113 -15.57 18.91 -8.48
C GLY A 113 -16.42 19.53 -7.36
N ASP A 114 -17.74 19.31 -7.34
CA ASP A 114 -18.60 19.84 -6.27
C ASP A 114 -18.51 19.02 -4.97
N ALA A 115 -18.17 17.73 -5.08
CA ALA A 115 -18.06 16.83 -3.94
C ALA A 115 -16.68 16.17 -3.85
N LEU A 116 -16.28 15.82 -2.63
CA LEU A 116 -14.97 15.26 -2.33
C LEU A 116 -15.10 14.01 -1.46
N ASN A 117 -14.50 12.92 -1.92
CA ASN A 117 -14.27 11.72 -1.13
C ASN A 117 -12.78 11.60 -0.80
N ILE A 118 -12.48 11.26 0.45
CA ILE A 118 -11.12 11.12 0.96
C ILE A 118 -10.95 9.74 1.58
N ASP A 119 -10.06 8.93 1.00
CA ASP A 119 -9.59 7.70 1.62
C ASP A 119 -8.29 7.95 2.39
N HIS A 120 -8.16 7.33 3.56
CA HIS A 120 -7.01 7.47 4.48
C HIS A 120 -6.78 8.93 4.90
N TYR A 121 -7.81 9.59 5.45
CA TYR A 121 -7.73 10.98 5.92
C TYR A 121 -6.59 11.23 6.94
N GLU A 122 -6.30 10.24 7.79
CA GLU A 122 -5.20 10.24 8.74
C GLU A 122 -3.83 10.42 8.09
N ALA A 123 -3.65 9.98 6.84
CA ALA A 123 -2.41 10.13 6.10
C ALA A 123 -2.16 11.57 5.66
N ILE A 124 -3.21 12.40 5.55
CA ILE A 124 -3.07 13.85 5.35
C ILE A 124 -2.48 14.48 6.61
N GLN A 125 -3.09 14.19 7.77
CA GLN A 125 -2.66 14.74 9.06
C GLN A 125 -1.23 14.31 9.41
N GLY A 126 -0.88 13.04 9.16
CA GLY A 126 0.49 12.54 9.34
C GLY A 126 1.50 13.22 8.41
N ALA A 127 1.10 13.56 7.18
CA ALA A 127 1.95 14.26 6.22
C ALA A 127 2.06 15.77 6.49
N SER A 128 1.09 16.38 7.18
CA SER A 128 1.11 17.80 7.54
C SER A 128 2.29 18.18 8.46
N GLY A 129 2.93 17.22 9.12
CA GLY A 129 4.17 17.44 9.88
C GLY A 129 5.47 17.21 9.10
N LEU A 130 5.39 16.72 7.86
CA LEU A 130 6.57 16.43 7.06
C LEU A 130 7.04 17.71 6.36
N PRO A 131 8.34 18.05 6.42
CA PRO A 131 8.86 19.16 5.63
C PRO A 131 8.59 18.89 4.15
N VAL A 132 8.02 19.87 3.46
CA VAL A 132 8.06 19.95 1.99
C VAL A 132 9.53 19.87 1.64
N ALA A 133 9.93 18.81 0.93
CA ALA A 133 11.34 18.56 0.62
C ALA A 133 11.80 19.67 -0.30
N THR A 134 12.32 20.76 0.29
CA THR A 134 12.99 21.81 -0.45
C THR A 134 14.28 21.15 -0.91
N VAL A 135 14.36 20.78 -2.18
CA VAL A 135 15.63 20.40 -2.80
C VAL A 135 16.49 21.65 -2.69
N GLN A 136 17.32 21.67 -1.66
CA GLN A 136 18.22 22.75 -1.35
C GLN A 136 19.42 22.60 -2.29
N GLU A 137 19.21 22.86 -3.59
CA GLU A 137 20.33 23.00 -4.52
C GLU A 137 21.12 24.24 -4.09
N THR A 138 22.23 23.98 -3.42
CA THR A 138 23.20 24.99 -3.01
C THR A 138 24.07 25.30 -4.24
N PRO A 139 24.00 26.50 -4.84
CA PRO A 139 24.98 26.87 -5.84
C PRO A 139 26.33 27.10 -5.15
N LYS A 140 27.38 26.49 -5.70
CA LYS A 140 28.78 26.68 -5.31
C LYS A 140 29.35 27.96 -5.94
#